data_AF-M9RAL9-F1
#
_entry.id   AF-M9RAL9-F1
#
_cell.length_a   1.000
_cell.length_b   1.000
_cell.length_c   1.000
_cell.angle_alpha   90.00
_cell.angle_beta   90.00
_cell.angle_gamma   90.00
#
_symmetry.space_group_name_H-M   'P 1'
#
loop_
_entity.id
_entity.type
_entity.pdbx_description
1 polymer ?
#
loop_
_entity_poly.entity_id
_entity_poly.type
_entity_poly.pdbx_seq_one_letter_code
_entity_poly.pdbx_strand_id
1 'polypeptide(L)'
;MYESNDDVDIADSRKKYVAIRVIIDKYFSVFEPDRIAEMTDRFMCTKEFGLYENWAYENQLMNLSKLRKQLQLASRYLREIHPAVLSEVSDNLTLLIEVLNGSEDRKKCADEVFDLAPTGEEVAVANKVFEGRLSFSENIDKAIKYTQDELPFGIPVRNRNVDALKVVEAAVELIRTYKCAINVPEKMNGYGPLRPLLIDLLEHYKINANVDAAFNSWVNNIDRKREFFELLPMD
;
A
#
# COMPACT_ATOMS: atom_id res chain seq x y z
N MET A 1 13.65 30.67 -9.16
CA MET A 1 12.79 30.17 -8.08
C MET A 1 12.18 28.88 -8.58
N TYR A 2 12.69 27.73 -8.11
CA TYR A 2 12.01 26.46 -8.30
C TYR A 2 11.08 26.32 -7.09
N GLU A 3 9.77 26.36 -7.30
CA GLU A 3 8.83 25.89 -6.30
C GLU A 3 9.19 24.44 -6.01
N SER A 4 9.46 24.11 -4.75
CA SER A 4 9.67 22.72 -4.32
C SER A 4 8.44 21.90 -4.70
N ASN A 5 8.62 20.67 -5.18
CA ASN A 5 7.50 19.75 -5.46
C ASN A 5 6.54 19.65 -4.26
N ASP A 6 7.05 19.81 -3.04
CA ASP A 6 6.27 19.81 -1.79
C ASP A 6 5.23 20.95 -1.71
N ASP A 7 5.52 22.14 -2.26
CA ASP A 7 4.59 23.29 -2.21
C ASP A 7 3.40 23.09 -3.16
N VAL A 8 3.64 22.42 -4.30
CA VAL A 8 2.62 22.08 -5.29
C VAL A 8 1.66 21.04 -4.72
N ASP A 9 2.19 20.03 -4.01
CA ASP A 9 1.40 18.97 -3.38
C ASP A 9 0.52 19.49 -2.23
N ILE A 10 1.02 20.45 -1.44
CA ILE A 10 0.24 21.11 -0.38
C ILE A 10 -0.90 21.95 -0.97
N ALA A 11 -0.62 22.71 -2.04
CA ALA A 11 -1.62 23.56 -2.68
C ALA A 11 -2.75 22.74 -3.33
N ASP A 12 -2.42 21.62 -3.98
CA ASP A 12 -3.41 20.71 -4.57
C ASP A 12 -4.26 20.01 -3.49
N SER A 13 -3.63 19.57 -2.40
CA SER A 13 -4.32 18.97 -1.25
C SER A 13 -5.31 19.93 -0.60
N ARG A 14 -4.94 21.21 -0.44
CA ARG A 14 -5.85 22.26 0.08
C ARG A 14 -7.04 22.51 -0.85
N LYS A 15 -6.82 22.54 -2.17
CA LYS A 15 -7.91 22.72 -3.15
C LYS A 15 -8.92 21.58 -3.08
N LYS A 16 -8.42 20.33 -3.01
CA LYS A 16 -9.25 19.13 -2.82
C LYS A 16 -10.06 19.22 -1.53
N TYR A 17 -9.41 19.56 -0.42
CA TYR A 17 -10.07 19.71 0.87
C TYR A 17 -11.22 20.72 0.83
N VAL A 18 -10.97 21.93 0.30
CA VAL A 18 -12.00 22.98 0.21
C VAL A 18 -13.19 22.52 -0.63
N ALA A 19 -12.94 21.88 -1.77
CA ALA A 19 -14.01 21.43 -2.64
C ALA A 19 -14.86 20.30 -2.01
N ILE A 20 -14.23 19.34 -1.33
CA ILE A 20 -14.96 18.31 -0.58
C ILE A 20 -15.74 18.93 0.58
N ARG A 21 -15.15 19.88 1.31
CA ARG A 21 -15.84 20.56 2.42
C ARG A 21 -17.15 21.20 1.98
N VAL A 22 -17.16 21.84 0.80
CA VAL A 22 -18.39 22.44 0.24
C VAL A 22 -19.47 21.38 -0.01
N ILE A 23 -19.08 20.21 -0.52
CA ILE A 23 -20.02 19.10 -0.74
C ILE A 23 -20.52 18.56 0.60
N ILE A 24 -19.64 18.31 1.57
CA ILE A 24 -20.04 17.84 2.90
C ILE A 24 -20.99 18.84 3.58
N ASP A 25 -20.65 20.13 3.57
CA ASP A 25 -21.49 21.19 4.15
C ASP A 25 -22.91 21.20 3.54
N LYS A 26 -23.01 21.07 2.21
CA LYS A 26 -24.30 21.00 1.50
C LYS A 26 -25.24 19.91 2.05
N TYR A 27 -24.71 18.73 2.38
CA TYR A 27 -25.53 17.58 2.83
C TYR A 27 -25.59 17.42 4.35
N PHE A 28 -24.70 18.07 5.09
CA PHE A 28 -24.57 17.95 6.55
C PHE A 28 -24.70 19.30 7.27
N SER A 29 -25.26 20.33 6.62
CA SER A 29 -25.44 21.71 7.12
C SER A 29 -26.16 21.87 8.48
N VAL A 30 -26.77 20.80 9.00
CA VAL A 30 -27.30 20.77 10.38
C VAL A 30 -26.20 20.82 11.45
N PHE A 31 -24.96 20.50 11.08
CA PHE A 31 -23.82 20.51 11.98
C PHE A 31 -23.05 21.84 11.92
N GLU A 32 -22.40 22.19 13.03
CA GLU A 32 -21.58 23.40 13.13
C GLU A 32 -20.36 23.36 12.19
N PRO A 33 -19.82 24.51 11.74
CA PRO A 33 -18.72 24.57 10.76
C PRO A 33 -17.45 23.80 11.15
N ASP A 34 -17.13 23.73 12.45
CA ASP A 34 -15.99 22.96 12.97
C ASP A 34 -16.22 21.45 12.81
N ARG A 35 -17.47 21.01 13.01
CA ARG A 35 -17.87 19.61 12.81
C ARG A 35 -17.82 19.23 11.33
N ILE A 36 -18.19 20.15 10.44
CA ILE A 36 -18.07 19.97 8.98
C ILE A 36 -16.60 19.81 8.58
N ALA A 37 -15.68 20.57 9.19
CA ALA A 37 -14.24 20.40 8.95
C ALA A 37 -13.77 19.01 9.38
N GLU A 38 -14.13 18.56 10.59
CA GLU A 38 -13.84 17.21 11.10
C GLU A 38 -14.38 16.10 10.19
N MET A 39 -15.62 16.26 9.70
CA MET A 39 -16.23 15.33 8.74
C MET A 39 -15.47 15.29 7.41
N THR A 40 -15.00 16.45 6.94
CA THR A 40 -14.21 16.55 5.70
C THR A 40 -12.87 15.81 5.85
N ASP A 41 -12.16 16.03 6.97
CA ASP A 41 -10.90 15.34 7.26
C ASP A 41 -11.10 13.82 7.32
N ARG A 42 -12.13 13.37 8.05
CA ARG A 42 -12.46 11.94 8.15
C ARG A 42 -12.77 11.34 6.78
N PHE A 43 -13.58 12.00 5.97
CA PHE A 43 -13.89 11.52 4.62
C PHE A 43 -12.62 11.37 3.77
N MET A 44 -11.75 12.37 3.76
CA MET A 44 -10.51 12.34 2.99
C MET A 44 -9.60 11.19 3.43
N CYS A 45 -9.44 11.00 4.74
CA CYS A 45 -8.68 9.89 5.31
C CYS A 45 -9.28 8.53 4.93
N THR A 46 -10.59 8.33 5.14
CA THR A 46 -11.26 7.07 4.80
C THR A 46 -11.22 6.79 3.30
N LYS A 47 -11.38 7.80 2.44
CA LYS A 47 -11.30 7.58 0.99
C LYS A 47 -9.89 7.17 0.55
N GLU A 48 -8.86 7.68 1.22
CA GLU A 48 -7.49 7.35 0.86
C GLU A 48 -7.09 5.94 1.31
N PHE A 49 -7.35 5.62 2.58
CA PHE A 49 -6.95 4.37 3.21
C PHE A 49 -8.01 3.27 3.19
N GLY A 50 -9.27 3.61 2.90
CA GLY A 50 -10.38 2.68 2.86
C GLY A 50 -10.20 1.63 1.78
N LEU A 51 -10.67 0.42 2.05
CA LEU A 51 -10.56 -0.75 1.17
C LEU A 51 -9.10 -1.12 0.88
N TYR A 52 -8.18 -0.94 1.83
CA TYR A 52 -6.79 -1.41 1.69
C TYR A 52 -6.72 -2.93 1.51
N GLU A 53 -7.72 -3.66 2.01
CA GLU A 53 -7.91 -5.11 1.84
C GLU A 53 -8.31 -5.49 0.40
N ASN A 54 -8.42 -4.52 -0.51
CA ASN A 54 -8.72 -4.73 -1.90
C ASN A 54 -7.46 -5.03 -2.72
N TRP A 55 -7.10 -6.32 -2.78
CA TRP A 55 -5.96 -6.80 -3.54
C TRP A 55 -6.34 -8.03 -4.37
N ALA A 56 -5.69 -8.18 -5.53
CA ALA A 56 -5.94 -9.29 -6.42
C ALA A 56 -5.27 -10.58 -5.90
N TYR A 57 -6.07 -11.46 -5.30
CA TYR A 57 -5.62 -12.71 -4.68
C TYR A 57 -4.67 -13.53 -5.56
N GLU A 58 -5.11 -13.82 -6.79
CA GLU A 58 -4.34 -14.58 -7.77
C GLU A 58 -3.01 -13.90 -8.13
N ASN A 59 -2.99 -12.55 -8.22
CA ASN A 59 -1.77 -11.80 -8.50
C ASN A 59 -0.78 -11.89 -7.33
N GLN A 60 -1.25 -11.80 -6.08
CA GLN A 60 -0.37 -11.89 -4.92
C GLN A 60 0.18 -13.31 -4.75
N LEU A 61 -0.64 -14.34 -4.96
CA LEU A 61 -0.15 -15.73 -5.01
C LEU A 61 0.93 -15.92 -6.08
N MET A 62 0.73 -15.33 -7.26
CA MET A 62 1.72 -15.37 -8.33
C MET A 62 3.01 -14.63 -7.96
N ASN A 63 2.91 -13.44 -7.36
CA ASN A 63 4.07 -12.65 -6.92
C ASN A 63 4.87 -13.38 -5.84
N LEU A 64 4.18 -13.93 -4.82
CA LEU A 64 4.80 -14.75 -3.78
C LEU A 64 5.48 -15.99 -4.38
N SER A 65 4.85 -16.65 -5.35
CA SER A 65 5.45 -17.80 -6.04
C SER A 65 6.71 -17.43 -6.82
N LYS A 66 6.73 -16.26 -7.48
CA LYS A 66 7.92 -15.75 -8.18
C LYS A 66 9.04 -15.45 -7.19
N LEU A 67 8.75 -14.72 -6.12
CA LEU A 67 9.71 -14.39 -5.07
C LEU A 67 10.32 -15.66 -4.46
N ARG A 68 9.47 -16.64 -4.14
CA ARG A 68 9.87 -17.94 -3.60
C ARG A 68 10.86 -18.66 -4.53
N LYS A 69 10.55 -18.76 -5.83
CA LYS A 69 11.45 -19.36 -6.83
C LYS A 69 12.80 -18.65 -6.90
N GLN A 70 12.82 -17.31 -6.86
CA GLN A 70 14.06 -16.53 -6.88
C GLN A 70 14.90 -16.77 -5.63
N LEU A 71 14.29 -16.82 -4.45
CA LEU A 71 14.99 -17.10 -3.19
C LEU A 71 15.56 -18.52 -3.16
N GLN A 72 14.81 -19.51 -3.65
CA GLN A 72 15.29 -20.90 -3.77
C GLN A 72 16.49 -21.00 -4.73
N LEU A 73 16.41 -20.31 -5.87
CA LEU A 73 17.51 -20.26 -6.84
C LEU A 73 18.76 -19.59 -6.25
N ALA A 74 18.59 -18.45 -5.58
CA ALA A 74 19.68 -17.77 -4.89
C ALA A 74 20.30 -18.65 -3.80
N SER A 75 19.48 -19.29 -2.97
CA SER A 75 19.93 -20.22 -1.92
C SER A 75 20.75 -21.37 -2.52
N ARG A 76 20.31 -21.94 -3.64
CA ARG A 76 21.04 -22.99 -4.36
C ARG A 76 22.40 -22.50 -4.83
N TYR A 77 22.46 -21.37 -5.55
CA TYR A 77 23.74 -20.82 -6.02
C TYR A 77 24.69 -20.54 -4.86
N LEU A 78 24.19 -20.04 -3.73
CA LEU A 78 25.02 -19.80 -2.56
C LEU A 78 25.62 -21.07 -1.96
N ARG A 79 24.90 -22.20 -1.99
CA ARG A 79 25.47 -23.50 -1.55
C ARG A 79 26.53 -24.03 -2.51
N GLU A 80 26.43 -23.68 -3.79
CA GLU A 80 27.34 -24.13 -4.84
C GLU A 80 28.65 -23.31 -4.85
N ILE A 81 28.67 -22.09 -4.29
CA ILE A 81 29.89 -21.31 -4.13
C ILE A 81 30.76 -21.94 -3.03
N HIS A 82 32.04 -22.14 -3.33
CA HIS A 82 33.00 -22.68 -2.39
C HIS A 82 33.08 -21.78 -1.12
N PRO A 83 33.08 -22.34 0.11
CA PRO A 83 33.07 -21.54 1.33
C PRO A 83 34.21 -20.53 1.45
N ALA A 84 35.41 -20.87 0.96
CA ALA A 84 36.52 -19.90 0.92
C ALA A 84 36.23 -18.70 0.00
N VAL A 85 35.54 -18.92 -1.14
CA VAL A 85 35.13 -17.82 -2.03
C VAL A 85 34.03 -16.98 -1.38
N LEU A 86 33.11 -17.60 -0.64
CA LEU A 86 32.13 -16.86 0.16
C LEU A 86 32.78 -16.03 1.28
N SER A 87 33.82 -16.56 1.93
CA SER A 87 34.63 -15.82 2.90
C SER A 87 35.25 -14.61 2.24
N GLU A 88 35.94 -14.80 1.11
CA GLU A 88 36.53 -13.69 0.35
C GLU A 88 35.48 -12.66 -0.08
N VAL A 89 34.28 -13.07 -0.50
CA VAL A 89 33.19 -12.13 -0.82
C VAL A 89 32.75 -11.37 0.43
N SER A 90 32.66 -12.03 1.58
CA SER A 90 32.35 -11.38 2.86
C SER A 90 33.44 -10.40 3.27
N ASP A 91 34.71 -10.82 3.18
CA ASP A 91 35.87 -10.01 3.53
C ASP A 91 35.98 -8.79 2.59
N ASN A 92 35.74 -8.97 1.29
CA ASN A 92 35.67 -7.89 0.31
C ASN A 92 34.43 -7.00 0.47
N LEU A 93 33.29 -7.54 0.93
CA LEU A 93 32.15 -6.72 1.32
C LEU A 93 32.49 -5.85 2.53
N THR A 94 33.34 -6.32 3.46
CA THR A 94 33.74 -5.57 4.67
C THR A 94 34.87 -4.56 4.44
N LEU A 95 35.52 -4.59 3.28
CA LEU A 95 36.67 -3.74 2.98
C LEU A 95 36.23 -2.30 2.70
N LEU A 96 36.38 -1.44 3.71
CA LEU A 96 36.27 0.01 3.54
C LEU A 96 37.26 0.48 2.47
N ILE A 97 36.81 1.33 1.54
CA ILE A 97 37.64 2.05 0.55
C ILE A 97 38.89 2.67 1.19
N GLU A 98 38.75 3.14 2.43
CA GLU A 98 39.81 3.76 3.23
C GLU A 98 40.98 2.81 3.53
N VAL A 99 40.71 1.51 3.68
CA VAL A 99 41.72 0.46 3.90
C VAL A 99 42.48 0.14 2.61
N LEU A 100 41.79 0.12 1.46
CA LEU A 100 42.42 -0.09 0.14
C LEU A 100 43.22 1.14 -0.35
N ASN A 101 42.82 2.35 0.06
CA ASN A 101 43.56 3.57 -0.28
C ASN A 101 44.90 3.70 0.48
N GLY A 102 45.13 2.91 1.52
CA GLY A 102 46.36 2.92 2.35
C GLY A 102 47.26 1.68 2.25
N SER A 103 46.85 0.61 1.56
CA SER A 103 47.59 -0.67 1.49
C SER A 103 48.37 -0.86 0.18
N GLU A 104 49.34 -1.78 0.17
CA GLU A 104 50.12 -2.14 -1.04
C GLU A 104 49.25 -2.72 -2.19
N ASP A 105 48.01 -3.13 -1.90
CA ASP A 105 47.07 -3.70 -2.88
C ASP A 105 46.48 -2.67 -3.84
N ARG A 106 46.60 -1.36 -3.54
CA ARG A 106 46.23 -0.27 -4.46
C ARG A 106 46.90 -0.39 -5.82
N LYS A 107 48.06 -1.05 -5.91
CA LYS A 107 48.82 -1.25 -7.15
C LYS A 107 48.30 -2.40 -8.04
N LYS A 108 47.36 -3.23 -7.57
CA LYS A 108 46.89 -4.42 -8.29
C LYS A 108 45.42 -4.38 -8.71
N CYS A 109 44.61 -3.49 -8.15
CA CYS A 109 43.21 -3.32 -8.55
C CYS A 109 43.05 -2.24 -9.64
N ALA A 110 42.09 -2.45 -10.55
CA ALA A 110 41.74 -1.44 -11.55
C ALA A 110 41.01 -0.25 -10.90
N ASP A 111 41.25 0.96 -11.40
CA ASP A 111 40.66 2.21 -10.85
C ASP A 111 39.12 2.16 -10.82
N GLU A 112 38.51 1.49 -11.80
CA GLU A 112 37.04 1.30 -11.94
C GLU A 112 36.40 0.56 -10.75
N VAL A 113 37.18 -0.23 -10.00
CA VAL A 113 36.71 -0.96 -8.80
C VAL A 113 36.44 0.00 -7.64
N PHE A 114 37.15 1.13 -7.59
CA PHE A 114 37.04 2.12 -6.52
C PHE A 114 35.86 3.06 -6.72
N ASP A 115 35.48 3.34 -7.97
CA ASP A 115 34.30 4.15 -8.29
C ASP A 115 32.97 3.42 -7.97
N LEU A 116 33.01 2.09 -7.86
CA LEU A 116 31.87 1.23 -7.54
C LEU A 116 31.83 0.78 -6.08
N ALA A 117 32.79 1.20 -5.27
CA ALA A 117 32.93 0.67 -3.93
C ALA A 117 31.87 1.28 -2.97
N PRO A 118 31.18 0.45 -2.18
CA PRO A 118 30.13 0.89 -1.27
C PRO A 118 30.68 1.67 -0.07
N THR A 119 29.86 2.56 0.49
CA THR A 119 30.14 3.25 1.76
C THR A 119 30.14 2.26 2.93
N GLY A 120 30.77 2.63 4.05
CA GLY A 120 30.81 1.78 5.26
C GLY A 120 29.43 1.40 5.81
N GLU A 121 28.42 2.25 5.62
CA GLU A 121 27.04 1.98 6.02
C GLU A 121 26.37 0.95 5.10
N GLU A 122 26.58 1.05 3.78
CA GLU A 122 26.11 0.07 2.79
C GLU A 122 26.78 -1.30 2.98
N VAL A 123 28.08 -1.31 3.32
CA VAL A 123 28.84 -2.50 3.71
C VAL A 123 28.23 -3.18 4.94
N ALA A 124 27.90 -2.41 5.99
CA ALA A 124 27.30 -2.97 7.21
C ALA A 124 25.91 -3.58 6.97
N VAL A 125 25.11 -2.98 6.07
CA VAL A 125 23.81 -3.53 5.64
C VAL A 125 23.99 -4.79 4.80
N ALA A 126 24.91 -4.77 3.84
CA ALA A 126 25.20 -5.91 2.98
C ALA A 126 25.74 -7.11 3.79
N ASN A 127 26.61 -6.87 4.77
CA ASN A 127 27.09 -7.90 5.69
C ASN A 127 25.96 -8.55 6.49
N LYS A 128 25.01 -7.78 7.04
CA LYS A 128 23.86 -8.38 7.74
C LYS A 128 23.02 -9.28 6.82
N VAL A 129 22.89 -8.91 5.55
CA VAL A 129 22.18 -9.70 4.53
C VAL A 129 23.00 -10.93 4.11
N PHE A 130 24.33 -10.85 4.13
CA PHE A 130 25.25 -11.91 3.72
C PHE A 130 25.54 -12.90 4.85
N GLU A 131 25.82 -12.45 6.06
CA GLU A 131 25.99 -13.25 7.29
C GLU A 131 24.70 -13.98 7.68
N GLY A 132 23.54 -13.42 7.35
CA GLY A 132 22.25 -14.11 7.48
C GLY A 132 22.06 -15.31 6.53
N ARG A 133 23.02 -15.64 5.66
CA ARG A 133 22.77 -16.58 4.54
C ARG A 133 22.60 -18.04 4.93
N LEU A 134 21.92 -18.73 4.02
CA LEU A 134 21.27 -20.04 4.10
C LEU A 134 20.05 -20.10 5.02
N SER A 135 20.23 -19.89 6.32
CA SER A 135 19.14 -19.99 7.29
C SER A 135 18.01 -18.97 7.02
N PHE A 136 18.35 -17.73 6.62
CA PHE A 136 17.37 -16.71 6.27
C PHE A 136 16.57 -17.07 5.00
N SER A 137 17.22 -17.68 3.99
CA SER A 137 16.53 -18.10 2.75
C SER A 137 15.55 -19.24 2.99
N GLU A 138 15.91 -20.22 3.84
CA GLU A 138 15.02 -21.34 4.18
C GLU A 138 13.87 -20.89 5.08
N ASN A 139 14.13 -20.01 6.05
CA ASN A 139 13.10 -19.48 6.95
C ASN A 139 12.14 -18.55 6.21
N ILE A 140 12.63 -17.72 5.27
CA ILE A 140 11.78 -16.89 4.42
C ILE A 140 11.00 -17.74 3.42
N ASP A 141 11.60 -18.78 2.82
CA ASP A 141 10.85 -19.70 1.94
C ASP A 141 9.67 -20.33 2.69
N LYS A 142 9.90 -20.81 3.92
CA LYS A 142 8.86 -21.36 4.79
C LYS A 142 7.82 -20.31 5.17
N ALA A 143 8.24 -19.09 5.53
CA ALA A 143 7.32 -18.01 5.86
C ALA A 143 6.46 -17.61 4.66
N ILE A 144 7.04 -17.46 3.47
CA ILE A 144 6.30 -17.19 2.24
C ILE A 144 5.33 -18.33 1.95
N LYS A 145 5.76 -19.59 2.07
CA LYS A 145 4.88 -20.74 1.85
C LYS A 145 3.71 -20.76 2.83
N TYR A 146 3.98 -20.55 4.12
CA TYR A 146 2.95 -20.42 5.13
C TYR A 146 1.97 -19.29 4.80
N THR A 147 2.47 -18.10 4.47
CA THR A 147 1.64 -16.97 4.04
C THR A 147 0.84 -17.27 2.77
N GLN A 148 1.36 -18.05 1.82
CA GLN A 148 0.61 -18.48 0.63
C GLN A 148 -0.53 -19.44 0.99
N ASP A 149 -0.30 -20.36 1.93
CA ASP A 149 -1.26 -21.37 2.35
C ASP A 149 -2.36 -20.76 3.23
N GLU A 150 -2.01 -19.76 4.04
CA GLU A 150 -2.92 -19.03 4.94
C GLU A 150 -3.45 -17.73 4.33
N LEU A 151 -3.15 -17.44 3.05
CA LEU A 151 -3.50 -16.16 2.45
C LEU A 151 -5.05 -16.05 2.39
N PRO A 152 -5.67 -15.09 3.08
CA PRO A 152 -7.11 -14.94 3.06
C PRO A 152 -7.57 -14.47 1.68
N PHE A 153 -8.81 -14.77 1.31
CA PHE A 153 -9.35 -14.23 0.06
C PHE A 153 -9.54 -12.71 0.21
N GLY A 154 -8.67 -11.91 -0.44
CA GLY A 154 -8.88 -10.47 -0.59
C GLY A 154 -10.20 -10.17 -1.31
N ILE A 155 -10.67 -8.91 -1.27
CA ILE A 155 -11.88 -8.53 -2.01
C ILE A 155 -11.62 -8.72 -3.52
N PRO A 156 -12.37 -9.57 -4.25
CA PRO A 156 -12.11 -9.77 -5.67
C PRO A 156 -12.48 -8.49 -6.45
N VAL A 157 -11.47 -7.89 -7.08
CA VAL A 157 -11.61 -6.58 -7.74
C VAL A 157 -11.96 -6.65 -9.23
N ARG A 158 -11.71 -7.79 -9.89
CA ARG A 158 -11.83 -8.06 -11.35
C ARG A 158 -12.17 -6.83 -12.22
N ASN A 159 -13.45 -6.44 -12.31
CA ASN A 159 -13.95 -5.34 -13.16
C ASN A 159 -14.66 -4.22 -12.38
N ARG A 160 -14.40 -4.08 -11.07
CA ARG A 160 -15.10 -3.11 -10.21
C ARG A 160 -14.34 -1.80 -10.17
N ASN A 161 -15.07 -0.69 -10.19
CA ASN A 161 -14.49 0.63 -10.03
C ASN A 161 -14.14 0.87 -8.55
N VAL A 162 -12.91 0.56 -8.17
CA VAL A 162 -12.42 0.64 -6.78
C VAL A 162 -12.55 2.04 -6.21
N ASP A 163 -12.20 3.04 -7.01
CA ASP A 163 -12.26 4.43 -6.57
C ASP A 163 -13.70 4.83 -6.24
N ALA A 164 -14.68 4.34 -7.02
CA ALA A 164 -16.09 4.52 -6.68
C ALA A 164 -16.46 3.84 -5.36
N LEU A 165 -15.97 2.62 -5.10
CA LEU A 165 -16.22 1.91 -3.84
C LEU A 165 -15.60 2.64 -2.64
N LYS A 166 -14.39 3.22 -2.80
CA LYS A 166 -13.72 4.01 -1.74
C LYS A 166 -14.51 5.27 -1.39
N VAL A 167 -15.07 5.96 -2.40
CA VAL A 167 -15.95 7.11 -2.18
C VAL A 167 -17.23 6.71 -1.45
N VAL A 168 -17.84 5.57 -1.82
CA VAL A 168 -19.01 5.04 -1.13
C VAL A 168 -18.70 4.70 0.33
N GLU A 169 -17.60 3.97 0.57
CA GLU A 169 -17.12 3.61 1.91
C GLU A 169 -16.97 4.85 2.80
N ALA A 170 -16.26 5.87 2.32
CA ALA A 170 -16.02 7.10 3.07
C ALA A 170 -17.30 7.87 3.36
N ALA A 171 -18.22 7.98 2.40
CA ALA A 171 -19.50 8.66 2.60
C ALA A 171 -20.40 7.91 3.60
N VAL A 172 -20.44 6.58 3.53
CA VAL A 172 -21.23 5.74 4.45
C VAL A 172 -20.64 5.76 5.86
N GLU A 173 -19.30 5.75 6.01
CA GLU A 173 -18.65 5.87 7.31
C GLU A 173 -19.03 7.18 8.01
N LEU A 174 -19.04 8.31 7.29
CA LEU A 174 -19.50 9.58 7.86
C LEU A 174 -20.91 9.48 8.41
N ILE A 175 -21.84 8.95 7.62
CA ILE A 175 -23.25 8.84 8.01
C ILE A 175 -23.41 7.98 9.27
N ARG A 176 -22.71 6.84 9.31
CA ARG A 176 -22.73 5.92 10.46
C ARG A 176 -22.11 6.55 11.72
N THR A 177 -21.01 7.26 11.56
CA THR A 177 -20.25 7.88 12.66
C THR A 177 -21.03 9.01 13.31
N TYR A 178 -21.57 9.92 12.50
CA TYR A 178 -22.23 11.13 12.99
C TYR A 178 -23.74 10.99 13.16
N LYS A 179 -24.31 9.81 12.87
CA LYS A 179 -25.73 9.47 13.07
C LYS A 179 -26.69 10.58 12.64
N CYS A 180 -26.51 11.05 11.41
CA CYS A 180 -27.23 12.18 10.85
C CYS A 180 -28.62 11.78 10.29
N ALA A 181 -29.35 12.76 9.74
CA ALA A 181 -30.66 12.56 9.10
C ALA A 181 -30.63 11.73 7.80
N ILE A 182 -29.44 11.43 7.27
CA ILE A 182 -29.27 10.56 6.10
C ILE A 182 -29.25 9.11 6.60
N ASN A 183 -30.15 8.28 6.11
CA ASN A 183 -30.12 6.84 6.36
C ASN A 183 -29.29 6.14 5.28
N VAL A 184 -28.52 5.12 5.68
CA VAL A 184 -27.84 4.21 4.75
C VAL A 184 -28.82 3.09 4.39
N PRO A 185 -29.32 3.02 3.14
CA PRO A 185 -30.26 1.98 2.76
C PRO A 185 -29.55 0.65 2.55
N GLU A 186 -30.25 -0.47 2.70
CA GLU A 186 -29.71 -1.80 2.34
C GLU A 186 -29.49 -1.97 0.84
N LYS A 187 -30.16 -1.15 0.02
CA LYS A 187 -30.05 -1.14 -1.44
C LYS A 187 -30.35 0.26 -1.98
N MET A 188 -29.54 0.74 -2.91
CA MET A 188 -29.81 1.96 -3.65
C MET A 188 -30.80 1.69 -4.79
N ASN A 189 -31.92 2.42 -4.79
CA ASN A 189 -32.99 2.31 -5.79
C ASN A 189 -33.33 3.66 -6.43
N GLY A 190 -32.34 4.50 -6.76
CA GLY A 190 -32.56 5.76 -7.46
C GLY A 190 -33.04 6.96 -6.63
N TYR A 191 -33.37 6.78 -5.34
CA TYR A 191 -33.94 7.83 -4.48
C TYR A 191 -33.26 7.89 -3.10
N GLY A 192 -33.44 9.01 -2.40
CA GLY A 192 -32.95 9.23 -1.02
C GLY A 192 -31.74 10.17 -0.94
N PRO A 193 -31.46 10.75 0.25
CA PRO A 193 -30.46 11.81 0.43
C PRO A 193 -28.99 11.36 0.24
N LEU A 194 -28.70 10.06 0.40
CA LEU A 194 -27.35 9.52 0.15
C LEU A 194 -26.99 9.52 -1.34
N ARG A 195 -27.94 9.26 -2.24
CA ARG A 195 -27.68 9.19 -3.68
C ARG A 195 -27.12 10.50 -4.26
N PRO A 196 -27.73 11.68 -4.06
CA PRO A 196 -27.18 12.93 -4.58
C PRO A 196 -25.85 13.30 -3.93
N LEU A 197 -25.61 12.97 -2.65
CA LEU A 197 -24.29 13.11 -2.03
C LEU A 197 -23.22 12.30 -2.79
N LEU A 198 -23.50 11.03 -3.09
CA LEU A 198 -22.58 10.18 -3.84
C LEU A 198 -22.37 10.66 -5.28
N ILE A 199 -23.39 11.23 -5.93
CA ILE A 199 -23.26 11.83 -7.27
C ILE A 199 -22.25 12.99 -7.21
N ASP A 200 -22.46 13.95 -6.31
CA ASP A 200 -21.58 15.12 -6.19
C ASP A 200 -20.13 14.71 -5.88
N LEU A 201 -19.94 13.73 -4.99
CA LEU A 201 -18.61 13.21 -4.64
C LEU A 201 -17.93 12.50 -5.82
N LEU A 202 -18.64 11.63 -6.54
CA LEU A 202 -18.08 10.92 -7.70
C LEU A 202 -17.77 11.89 -8.86
N GLU A 203 -18.62 12.89 -9.07
CA GLU A 203 -18.38 13.95 -10.06
C GLU A 203 -17.15 14.78 -9.70
N HIS A 204 -16.99 15.16 -8.43
CA HIS A 204 -15.80 15.87 -7.94
C HIS A 204 -14.51 15.11 -8.25
N TYR A 205 -14.49 13.79 -8.00
CA TYR A 205 -13.34 12.94 -8.31
C TYR A 205 -13.25 12.51 -9.78
N LYS A 206 -14.16 12.96 -10.64
CA LYS A 206 -14.24 12.59 -12.07
C LYS A 206 -14.33 11.06 -12.28
N ILE A 207 -14.98 10.37 -11.36
CA ILE A 207 -15.15 8.91 -11.42
C ILE A 207 -16.39 8.60 -12.25
N ASN A 208 -16.19 8.06 -13.45
CA ASN A 208 -17.27 7.61 -14.31
C ASN A 208 -17.82 6.26 -13.83
N ALA A 209 -18.74 6.29 -12.88
CA ALA A 209 -19.41 5.11 -12.34
C ALA A 209 -20.91 5.37 -12.15
N ASN A 210 -21.72 4.33 -12.38
CA ASN A 210 -23.13 4.36 -12.00
C ASN A 210 -23.23 4.27 -10.46
N VAL A 211 -23.80 5.31 -9.83
CA VAL A 211 -23.88 5.45 -8.36
C VAL A 211 -24.60 4.27 -7.72
N ASP A 212 -25.76 3.88 -8.25
CA ASP A 212 -26.56 2.78 -7.74
C ASP A 212 -25.80 1.45 -7.84
N ALA A 213 -25.11 1.22 -8.96
CA ALA A 213 -24.27 0.03 -9.13
C ALA A 213 -23.06 0.01 -8.19
N ALA A 214 -22.38 1.15 -8.01
CA ALA A 214 -21.26 1.27 -7.09
C ALA A 214 -21.70 1.00 -5.63
N PHE A 215 -22.78 1.62 -5.18
CA PHE A 215 -23.33 1.39 -3.84
C PHE A 215 -23.79 -0.05 -3.63
N ASN A 216 -24.58 -0.60 -4.57
CA ASN A 216 -25.07 -1.97 -4.45
C ASN A 216 -23.93 -3.00 -4.54
N SER A 217 -22.87 -2.71 -5.31
CA SER A 217 -21.65 -3.52 -5.30
C SER A 217 -20.93 -3.44 -3.96
N TRP A 218 -20.84 -2.25 -3.37
CA TRP A 218 -20.24 -2.03 -2.05
C TRP A 218 -20.99 -2.81 -0.97
N VAL A 219 -22.32 -2.71 -0.89
CA VAL A 219 -23.12 -3.46 0.10
C VAL A 219 -22.87 -4.96 0.02
N ASN A 220 -22.92 -5.53 -1.19
CA ASN A 220 -22.84 -6.98 -1.38
C ASN A 220 -21.43 -7.56 -1.18
N ASN A 221 -20.38 -6.75 -1.38
CA ASN A 221 -19.02 -7.26 -1.45
C ASN A 221 -18.09 -6.73 -0.37
N ILE A 222 -18.50 -5.67 0.34
CA ILE A 222 -17.71 -5.01 1.38
C ILE A 222 -18.52 -5.04 2.67
N ASP A 223 -19.64 -4.33 2.70
CA ASP A 223 -20.40 -4.10 3.94
C ASP A 223 -20.87 -5.40 4.60
N ARG A 224 -21.61 -6.23 3.84
CA ARG A 224 -22.08 -7.54 4.33
C ARG A 224 -20.93 -8.46 4.68
N LYS A 225 -19.87 -8.47 3.87
CA LYS A 225 -18.76 -9.38 4.11
C LYS A 225 -17.92 -9.01 5.32
N ARG A 226 -17.81 -7.72 5.67
CA ARG A 226 -17.23 -7.28 6.94
C ARG A 226 -18.13 -7.64 8.13
N GLU A 227 -19.45 -7.51 7.98
CA GLU A 227 -20.43 -7.93 8.99
C GLU A 227 -20.32 -9.43 9.32
N PHE A 228 -20.02 -10.26 8.32
CA PHE A 228 -19.81 -11.71 8.49
C PHE A 228 -18.34 -12.12 8.76
N PHE A 229 -17.43 -11.16 9.01
CA PHE A 229 -15.98 -11.41 9.15
C PHE A 229 -15.36 -12.17 7.96
N GLU A 230 -16.01 -12.16 6.80
CA GLU A 230 -15.51 -12.77 5.55
C GLU A 230 -14.41 -11.93 4.90
N LEU A 231 -14.33 -10.64 5.26
CA LEU A 231 -13.20 -9.77 4.92
C LEU A 231 -12.30 -9.67 6.15
N LEU A 232 -11.41 -10.67 6.23
CA LEU A 232 -10.45 -10.95 7.30
C LEU A 232 -11.05 -11.30 8.69
N PRO A 233 -11.07 -12.59 9.05
CA PRO A 233 -10.90 -13.06 10.42
C PRO A 233 -9.42 -13.43 10.67
N MET A 234 -8.80 -12.83 11.70
CA MET A 234 -7.57 -13.38 12.28
C MET A 234 -7.94 -14.52 13.22
N ASP A 235 -7.26 -15.65 13.07
CA ASP A 235 -6.78 -16.44 14.22
C ASP A 235 -5.30 -16.11 14.44
#